data_AF-A0A7S0JHR4-F1
#
_entry.id   AF-A0A7S0JHR4-F1
#
_cell.length_a   1.000
_cell.length_b   1.000
_cell.length_c   1.000
_cell.angle_alpha   90.00
_cell.angle_beta   90.00
_cell.angle_gamma   90.00
#
_symmetry.space_group_name_H-M   'P 1'
#
loop_
_entity.id
_entity.type
_entity.pdbx_description
1 polymer ?
#
loop_
_entity_poly.entity_id
_entity_poly.type
_entity_poly.pdbx_seq_one_letter_code
_entity_poly.pdbx_strand_id
1 'polypeptide(L)'
;DELMADNAEKRLMALSPTSLVSKTLTVVRRERNAHAVGAIIAVNEHFVCYALRGGLLRVLHRTSGALALLRGHANEVSHLVFLNTGGSDEGELLGSIANDGNAFVWRLAVAGSESAISTELLLSAKSEATAEGASAFLALCDRPEG
;
A
#
# COMPACT_ATOMS: atom_id res chain seq x y z
N ASP A 1 -4.63 48.64 -6.21
CA ASP A 1 -3.79 47.46 -5.87
C ASP A 1 -3.69 47.09 -4.40
N GLU A 2 -4.20 47.88 -3.45
CA GLU A 2 -4.20 47.49 -2.01
C GLU A 2 -5.47 46.73 -1.56
N LEU A 3 -6.55 46.76 -2.33
CA LEU A 3 -7.85 46.18 -1.92
C LEU A 3 -7.97 44.66 -2.18
N MET A 4 -7.03 44.05 -2.91
CA MET A 4 -7.05 42.63 -3.25
C MET A 4 -6.22 41.76 -2.28
N ALA A 5 -5.28 42.36 -1.55
CA ALA A 5 -4.47 41.66 -0.55
C ALA A 5 -5.27 41.36 0.73
N ASP A 6 -6.09 42.31 1.18
CA ASP A 6 -6.87 42.20 2.41
C ASP A 6 -7.93 41.07 2.36
N ASN A 7 -8.43 40.76 1.15
CA ASN A 7 -9.41 39.70 0.97
C ASN A 7 -8.79 38.28 0.96
N ALA A 8 -7.50 38.14 0.64
CA ALA A 8 -6.79 36.87 0.70
C ALA A 8 -6.47 36.47 2.14
N GLU A 9 -6.05 37.44 2.96
CA GLU A 9 -5.77 37.22 4.39
C GLU A 9 -7.05 36.87 5.17
N LYS A 10 -8.17 37.52 4.83
CA LYS A 10 -9.49 37.17 5.40
C LYS A 10 -9.96 35.75 5.06
N ARG A 11 -9.59 35.23 3.89
CA ARG A 11 -9.92 33.84 3.47
C ARG A 11 -8.99 32.81 4.12
N LEU A 12 -7.75 33.18 4.41
CA LEU A 12 -6.82 32.34 5.16
C LEU A 12 -7.26 32.17 6.62
N MET A 13 -7.86 33.21 7.22
CA MET A 13 -8.45 33.14 8.57
C MET A 13 -9.79 32.39 8.64
N ALA A 14 -10.48 32.20 7.50
CA ALA A 14 -11.74 31.45 7.43
C ALA A 14 -11.53 29.92 7.34
N LEU A 15 -10.30 29.47 7.06
CA LEU A 15 -9.92 28.07 7.21
C LEU A 15 -9.52 27.86 8.68
N SER A 16 -10.51 27.84 9.56
CA SER A 16 -10.30 27.28 10.90
C SER A 16 -9.75 25.86 10.68
N PRO A 17 -8.52 25.55 11.14
CA PRO A 17 -8.03 24.19 11.11
C PRO A 17 -8.91 23.45 12.09
N THR A 18 -9.99 22.85 11.59
CA THR A 18 -10.78 21.89 12.32
C THR A 18 -9.77 20.85 12.75
N SER A 19 -9.47 20.88 14.06
CA SER A 19 -8.30 20.27 14.67
C SER A 19 -8.13 18.86 14.11
N LEU A 20 -7.19 18.69 13.17
CA LEU A 20 -6.81 17.38 12.68
C LEU A 20 -6.00 16.76 13.81
N VAL A 21 -6.68 16.10 14.73
CA VAL A 21 -6.04 15.42 15.86
C VAL A 21 -5.36 14.17 15.30
N SER A 22 -4.06 14.26 15.05
CA SER A 22 -3.25 13.09 14.72
C SER A 22 -3.17 12.20 15.95
N LYS A 23 -3.90 11.07 15.92
CA LYS A 23 -3.81 10.06 16.98
C LYS A 23 -2.78 9.03 16.59
N THR A 24 -1.61 9.10 17.21
CA THR A 24 -0.57 8.08 17.06
C THR A 24 -1.11 6.73 17.55
N LEU A 25 -1.32 5.78 16.65
CA LEU A 25 -1.86 4.44 16.91
C LEU A 25 -0.79 3.44 17.42
N THR A 26 0.30 3.93 18.04
CA THR A 26 1.50 3.19 18.52
C THR A 26 2.68 3.18 17.54
N VAL A 27 3.85 3.66 18.01
CA VAL A 27 5.14 3.55 17.31
C VAL A 27 5.86 2.29 17.82
N VAL A 28 6.02 1.30 16.95
CA VAL A 28 6.82 0.10 17.26
C VAL A 28 8.14 0.21 16.52
N ARG A 29 9.24 0.40 17.25
CA ARG A 29 10.58 0.34 16.68
C ARG A 29 10.91 -1.13 16.42
N ARG A 30 11.01 -1.54 15.15
CA ARG A 30 11.62 -2.83 14.78
C ARG A 30 13.13 -2.70 14.99
N GLU A 31 13.72 -3.64 15.73
CA GLU A 31 15.17 -3.85 15.70
C GLU A 31 15.58 -4.22 14.27
N ARG A 32 16.67 -3.62 13.77
CA ARG A 32 17.21 -3.93 12.44
C ARG A 32 17.86 -5.31 12.49
N ASN A 33 17.07 -6.37 12.42
CA ASN A 33 17.60 -7.66 12.02
C ASN A 33 17.97 -7.56 10.54
N ALA A 34 19.16 -8.05 10.19
CA ALA A 34 19.84 -7.93 8.91
C ALA A 34 19.16 -8.72 7.76
N HIS A 35 17.85 -8.58 7.61
CA HIS A 35 17.08 -9.07 6.47
C HIS A 35 16.86 -7.89 5.54
N ALA A 36 17.11 -8.11 4.25
CA ALA A 36 17.16 -7.10 3.20
C ALA A 36 16.07 -6.01 3.35
N VAL A 37 16.47 -4.76 3.14
CA VAL A 37 15.63 -3.57 3.10
C VAL A 37 14.56 -3.77 2.03
N GLY A 38 13.44 -4.38 2.40
CA GLY A 38 12.31 -4.64 1.52
C GLY A 38 11.27 -3.53 1.60
N ALA A 39 10.60 -3.26 0.48
CA ALA A 39 9.47 -2.33 0.43
C ALA A 39 8.24 -2.99 1.10
N ILE A 40 8.16 -2.99 2.43
CA ILE A 40 7.05 -3.59 3.21
C ILE A 40 5.78 -2.74 3.24
N ILE A 41 5.77 -1.63 2.51
CA ILE A 41 4.63 -0.73 2.31
C ILE A 41 4.55 -0.42 0.82
N ALA A 42 3.37 -0.57 0.24
CA ALA A 42 3.06 -0.15 -1.12
C ALA A 42 1.88 0.82 -1.09
N VAL A 43 1.92 1.86 -1.92
CA VAL A 43 0.88 2.90 -1.99
C VAL A 43 0.58 3.18 -3.45
N ASN A 44 -0.70 3.30 -3.79
CA ASN A 44 -1.16 3.84 -5.06
C ASN A 44 -2.22 4.93 -4.80
N GLU A 45 -2.97 5.32 -5.84
CA GLU A 45 -4.00 6.35 -5.73
C GLU A 45 -5.10 5.98 -4.71
N HIS A 46 -5.52 4.72 -4.67
CA HIS A 46 -6.68 4.27 -3.90
C HIS A 46 -6.34 3.62 -2.55
N PHE A 47 -5.18 2.97 -2.44
CA PHE A 47 -4.85 2.05 -1.37
C PHE A 47 -3.48 2.31 -0.76
N VAL A 48 -3.37 2.00 0.53
CA VAL A 48 -2.12 1.80 1.26
C VAL A 48 -2.10 0.35 1.74
N CYS A 49 -1.07 -0.39 1.34
CA CYS A 49 -0.86 -1.78 1.72
C CYS A 49 0.41 -1.88 2.57
N TYR A 50 0.34 -2.60 3.68
CA TYR A 50 1.54 -2.82 4.50
C TYR A 50 1.54 -4.20 5.18
N ALA A 51 2.74 -4.76 5.29
CA ALA A 51 2.96 -6.04 5.93
C ALA A 51 2.78 -5.94 7.46
N LEU A 52 2.15 -6.97 8.03
CA LEU A 52 2.03 -7.19 9.46
C LEU A 52 2.89 -8.40 9.85
N ARG A 53 3.05 -8.61 11.16
CA ARG A 53 3.68 -9.85 11.67
C ARG A 53 2.81 -11.07 11.32
N GLY A 54 3.47 -12.22 11.14
CA GLY A 54 2.79 -13.49 10.87
C GLY A 54 2.22 -13.64 9.46
N GLY A 55 2.82 -12.99 8.46
CA GLY A 55 2.43 -13.17 7.04
C GLY A 55 1.10 -12.54 6.66
N LEU A 56 0.59 -11.61 7.47
CA LEU A 56 -0.64 -10.89 7.18
C LEU A 56 -0.33 -9.58 6.45
N LEU A 57 -1.27 -9.10 5.63
CA LEU A 57 -1.17 -7.78 5.00
C LEU A 57 -2.43 -6.99 5.29
N ARG A 58 -2.25 -5.73 5.66
CA ARG A 58 -3.37 -4.79 5.78
C ARG A 58 -3.48 -3.98 4.49
N VAL A 59 -4.70 -3.88 3.98
CA VAL A 59 -5.07 -2.93 2.93
C VAL A 59 -5.95 -1.86 3.56
N LEU A 60 -5.63 -0.60 3.29
CA LEU A 60 -6.37 0.58 3.73
C LEU A 60 -6.79 1.36 2.49
N HIS A 61 -8.08 1.63 2.32
CA HIS A 61 -8.55 2.58 1.32
C HIS A 61 -8.30 4.01 1.80
N ARG A 62 -7.60 4.81 0.98
CA ARG A 62 -7.05 6.11 1.38
C ARG A 62 -8.13 7.14 1.69
N THR A 63 -9.26 7.07 1.01
CA THR A 63 -10.33 8.07 1.13
C THR A 63 -11.37 7.68 2.17
N SER A 64 -11.83 6.42 2.17
CA SER A 64 -12.89 5.98 3.08
C SER A 64 -12.39 5.49 4.43
N GLY A 65 -11.09 5.16 4.55
CA GLY A 65 -10.54 4.52 5.72
C GLY A 65 -10.93 3.05 5.89
N ALA A 66 -11.60 2.45 4.90
CA ALA A 66 -11.97 1.04 4.95
C ALA A 66 -10.73 0.15 5.02
N LEU A 67 -10.85 -0.96 5.72
CA LEU A 67 -9.77 -1.89 5.99
C LEU A 67 -10.11 -3.28 5.44
N ALA A 68 -9.14 -3.92 4.81
CA ALA A 68 -9.16 -5.35 4.53
C ALA A 68 -7.86 -6.01 4.99
N LEU A 69 -7.92 -7.33 5.16
CA LEU A 69 -6.82 -8.13 5.65
C LEU A 69 -6.59 -9.32 4.72
N LEU A 70 -5.44 -9.33 4.05
CA LEU A 70 -5.02 -10.43 3.18
C LEU A 70 -4.29 -11.48 4.02
N ARG A 71 -4.61 -12.76 3.77
CA ARG A 71 -4.08 -13.90 4.52
C ARG A 71 -3.58 -14.95 3.52
N GLY A 72 -2.44 -15.56 3.82
CA GLY A 72 -1.93 -16.68 3.04
C GLY A 72 -0.44 -16.94 3.20
N HIS A 73 0.36 -15.92 3.53
CA HIS A 73 1.80 -16.11 3.70
C HIS A 73 2.06 -16.84 5.00
N ALA A 74 2.90 -17.87 4.95
CA ALA A 74 3.33 -18.61 6.13
C ALA A 74 4.40 -17.84 6.93
N ASN A 75 5.17 -16.99 6.25
CA ASN A 75 6.27 -16.22 6.81
C ASN A 75 6.07 -14.71 6.64
N GLU A 76 6.93 -13.92 7.29
CA GLU A 76 6.86 -12.47 7.16
C GLU A 76 7.03 -12.02 5.70
N VAL A 77 6.11 -11.17 5.26
CA VAL A 77 6.18 -10.51 3.97
C VAL A 77 7.35 -9.54 3.98
N SER A 78 8.24 -9.71 3.02
CA SER A 78 9.43 -8.89 2.86
C SER A 78 9.18 -7.74 1.89
N HIS A 79 8.40 -7.94 0.82
CA HIS A 79 8.23 -6.97 -0.27
C HIS A 79 6.77 -6.85 -0.71
N LEU A 80 6.35 -5.63 -1.02
CA LEU A 80 5.06 -5.25 -1.55
C LEU A 80 5.23 -4.24 -2.68
N VAL A 81 4.42 -4.39 -3.72
CA VAL A 81 4.42 -3.48 -4.87
C VAL A 81 3.06 -3.49 -5.54
N PHE A 82 2.60 -2.33 -6.02
CA PHE A 82 1.47 -2.29 -6.94
C PHE A 82 1.97 -2.54 -8.36
N LEU A 83 1.30 -3.45 -9.07
CA LEU A 83 1.56 -3.70 -10.48
C LEU A 83 0.74 -2.70 -11.29
N ASN A 84 1.38 -1.93 -12.17
CA ASN A 84 0.67 -1.01 -13.05
C ASN A 84 -0.17 -1.83 -14.06
N THR A 85 -1.49 -1.68 -14.00
CA THR A 85 -2.43 -2.35 -14.92
C THR A 85 -2.91 -1.46 -16.06
N GLY A 86 -2.35 -0.25 -16.23
CA GLY A 86 -2.74 0.66 -17.30
C GLY A 86 -4.19 1.14 -17.20
N GLY A 87 -4.76 1.19 -15.98
CA GLY A 87 -6.11 1.70 -15.73
C GLY A 87 -7.23 0.71 -16.05
N SER A 88 -7.05 -0.58 -15.76
CA SER A 88 -8.12 -1.57 -15.92
C SER A 88 -9.26 -1.36 -14.92
N ASP A 89 -10.51 -1.37 -15.39
CA ASP A 89 -11.72 -1.27 -14.56
C ASP A 89 -11.87 -2.43 -13.54
N GLU A 90 -11.10 -3.51 -13.71
CA GLU A 90 -11.15 -4.67 -12.82
C GLU A 90 -10.40 -4.48 -11.49
N GLY A 91 -9.84 -3.30 -11.23
CA GLY A 91 -9.16 -2.95 -9.98
C GLY A 91 -7.63 -3.05 -10.03
N GLU A 92 -7.04 -2.87 -8.87
CA GLU A 92 -5.61 -2.68 -8.66
C GLU A 92 -4.93 -4.00 -8.31
N LEU A 93 -3.77 -4.26 -8.89
CA LEU A 93 -3.01 -5.48 -8.59
C LEU A 93 -1.90 -5.22 -7.59
N LEU A 94 -1.86 -6.00 -6.51
CA LEU A 94 -0.82 -5.96 -5.48
C LEU A 94 0.02 -7.24 -5.54
N GLY A 95 1.31 -7.08 -5.77
CA GLY A 95 2.33 -8.10 -5.61
C GLY A 95 2.84 -8.18 -4.17
N SER A 96 3.05 -9.39 -3.66
CA SER A 96 3.65 -9.61 -2.34
C SER A 96 4.60 -10.80 -2.33
N ILE A 97 5.71 -10.70 -1.63
CA ILE A 97 6.70 -11.77 -1.45
C ILE A 97 7.04 -11.93 0.03
N ALA A 98 7.09 -13.17 0.52
CA ALA A 98 7.55 -13.51 1.87
C ALA A 98 9.00 -14.00 1.90
N ASN A 99 9.58 -14.02 3.10
CA ASN A 99 10.96 -14.44 3.34
C ASN A 99 11.26 -15.90 2.93
N ASP A 100 10.24 -16.73 2.74
CA ASP A 100 10.36 -18.11 2.27
C ASP A 100 10.27 -18.25 0.75
N GLY A 101 10.25 -17.13 0.02
CA GLY A 101 10.16 -17.11 -1.45
C GLY A 101 8.76 -17.34 -1.99
N ASN A 102 7.73 -17.43 -1.13
CA ASN A 102 6.34 -17.46 -1.58
C ASN A 102 5.92 -16.07 -2.06
N ALA A 103 5.33 -16.01 -3.25
CA ALA A 103 4.88 -14.80 -3.91
C ALA A 103 3.40 -14.91 -4.27
N PHE A 104 2.65 -13.86 -4.01
CA PHE A 104 1.23 -13.76 -4.36
C PHE A 104 0.93 -12.50 -5.18
N VAL A 105 -0.03 -12.61 -6.09
CA VAL A 105 -0.67 -11.47 -6.75
C VAL A 105 -2.13 -11.38 -6.30
N TRP A 106 -2.50 -10.23 -5.77
CA TRP A 106 -3.83 -9.93 -5.28
C TRP A 106 -4.50 -8.92 -6.18
N ARG A 107 -5.81 -9.03 -6.35
CA ARG A 107 -6.67 -7.98 -6.92
C ARG A 107 -7.40 -7.27 -5.80
N LEU A 108 -7.36 -5.95 -5.84
CA LEU A 108 -8.00 -5.06 -4.88
C LEU A 108 -8.96 -4.13 -5.63
N ALA A 109 -10.21 -4.09 -5.19
CA ALA A 109 -11.22 -3.21 -5.77
C ALA A 109 -12.07 -2.55 -4.69
N VAL A 110 -12.52 -1.32 -4.95
CA VAL A 110 -13.53 -0.67 -4.10
C VAL A 110 -14.89 -1.24 -4.49
N ALA A 111 -15.58 -1.86 -3.55
CA ALA A 111 -16.85 -2.52 -3.77
C ALA A 111 -18.01 -1.76 -3.11
N GLY A 112 -19.06 -1.51 -3.90
CA GLY A 112 -20.33 -0.98 -3.43
C GLY A 112 -20.30 0.47 -2.93
N SER A 113 -21.42 0.92 -2.37
CA SER A 113 -21.60 2.28 -1.83
C SER A 113 -20.94 2.50 -0.48
N GLU A 114 -20.68 1.43 0.28
CA GLU A 114 -20.09 1.50 1.63
C GLU A 114 -18.56 1.54 1.63
N SER A 115 -17.93 1.71 0.45
CA SER A 115 -16.48 1.76 0.29
C SER A 115 -15.76 0.55 0.89
N ALA A 116 -16.37 -0.63 0.84
CA ALA A 116 -15.74 -1.88 1.24
C ALA A 116 -14.63 -2.24 0.26
N ILE A 117 -13.62 -2.98 0.71
CA ILE A 117 -12.53 -3.45 -0.15
C ILE A 117 -12.79 -4.91 -0.52
N SER A 118 -12.97 -5.18 -1.81
CA SER A 118 -12.97 -6.53 -2.35
C SER A 118 -11.52 -6.98 -2.57
N THR A 119 -11.23 -8.22 -2.21
CA THR A 119 -9.89 -8.80 -2.30
C THR A 119 -9.96 -10.19 -2.92
N GLU A 120 -9.18 -10.46 -3.96
CA GLU A 120 -9.09 -11.76 -4.63
C GLU A 120 -7.63 -12.18 -4.79
N LEU A 121 -7.30 -13.44 -4.52
CA LEU A 121 -5.98 -14.01 -4.80
C LEU A 121 -5.96 -14.55 -6.23
N LEU A 122 -5.16 -13.94 -7.11
CA LEU A 122 -5.09 -14.32 -8.52
C LEU A 122 -4.00 -15.36 -8.80
N LEU A 123 -2.86 -15.23 -8.12
CA LEU A 123 -1.70 -16.09 -8.35
C LEU A 123 -1.01 -16.42 -7.03
N SER A 124 -0.57 -17.66 -6.93
CA SER A 124 0.38 -18.11 -5.93
C SER A 124 1.54 -18.85 -6.59
N ALA A 125 2.75 -18.36 -6.35
CA ALA A 125 3.98 -18.97 -6.83
C ALA A 125 4.95 -19.16 -5.66
N LYS A 126 5.68 -20.27 -5.67
CA LYS A 126 6.77 -20.50 -4.74
C LYS A 126 8.06 -20.52 -5.53
N SER A 127 8.96 -19.61 -5.21
CA SER A 127 10.31 -19.62 -5.77
C SER A 127 11.23 -20.44 -4.88
N GLU A 128 12.03 -21.32 -5.48
CA GLU A 128 13.22 -21.88 -4.82
C GLU A 128 14.38 -20.86 -4.78
N ALA A 129 14.22 -19.71 -5.45
CA ALA A 129 15.28 -18.75 -5.62
C ALA A 129 15.51 -17.91 -4.36
N THR A 130 16.79 -17.87 -4.01
CA THR A 130 17.47 -16.99 -3.06
C THR A 130 17.15 -15.50 -3.30
N ALA A 131 17.61 -14.62 -2.40
CA ALA A 131 17.37 -13.17 -2.33
C ALA A 131 17.34 -12.37 -3.67
N GLU A 132 17.94 -12.89 -4.73
CA GLU A 132 17.88 -12.39 -6.11
C GLU A 132 16.45 -12.31 -6.69
N GLY A 133 15.55 -13.23 -6.32
CA GLY A 133 14.19 -13.27 -6.86
C GLY A 133 13.35 -12.04 -6.50
N ALA A 134 13.58 -11.45 -5.33
CA ALA A 134 12.90 -10.23 -4.90
C ALA A 134 13.39 -9.00 -5.68
N SER A 135 14.67 -8.97 -6.05
CA SER A 135 15.25 -7.90 -6.87
C SER A 135 14.74 -7.96 -8.32
N ALA A 136 14.61 -9.17 -8.88
CA ALA A 136 14.01 -9.36 -10.20
C ALA A 136 12.52 -8.96 -10.23
N PHE A 137 11.79 -9.23 -9.15
CA PHE A 137 10.38 -8.83 -9.01
C PHE A 137 10.21 -7.31 -9.01
N LEU A 138 11.03 -6.59 -8.23
CA LEU A 138 11.01 -5.12 -8.21
C LEU A 138 11.41 -4.55 -9.57
N ALA A 139 12.43 -5.12 -10.23
CA ALA A 139 12.87 -4.68 -11.56
C ALA A 139 11.81 -4.89 -12.66
N LEU A 140 10.91 -5.87 -12.50
CA LEU A 140 9.79 -6.05 -13.42
C LEU A 140 8.67 -5.01 -13.22
N CYS A 141 8.52 -4.50 -12.01
CA CYS A 141 7.48 -3.53 -11.67
C CYS A 141 7.87 -2.08 -12.01
N ASP A 142 9.17 -1.79 -12.10
CA ASP A 142 9.71 -0.44 -12.27
C ASP A 142 9.98 -0.04 -13.73
N ARG A 143 9.36 -0.72 -14.71
CA ARG A 143 9.50 -0.33 -16.12
C ARG A 143 8.65 0.91 -16.39
N PRO A 144 9.24 2.07 -16.72
CA PRO A 144 8.47 3.17 -17.26
C PRO A 144 7.89 2.76 -18.62
N GLU A 145 6.65 3.17 -18.88
CA GLU A 145 6.02 3.05 -20.18
C GLU A 145 6.95 3.71 -21.23
N GLY A 146 7.26 2.97 -22.29
CA GLY A 146 8.00 3.48 -23.45
C GLY A 146 7.07 4.15 -24.44
#